data_AF-L1PCF1-F1
#
_entry.id   AF-L1PCF1-F1
#
_cell.length_a   1.000
_cell.length_b   1.000
_cell.length_c   1.000
_cell.angle_alpha   90.00
_cell.angle_beta   90.00
_cell.angle_gamma   90.00
#
_symmetry.space_group_name_H-M   'P 1'
#
loop_
_entity.id
_entity.type
_entity.pdbx_description
1 polymer ?
#
loop_
_entity_poly.entity_id
_entity_poly.type
_entity_poly.pdbx_seq_one_letter_code
_entity_poly.pdbx_strand_id
1 'polypeptide(L)'
;MIRPLLRYLTALKLRFITLLYKYRFKSFDKKSYLHSPLKIDGIENIEIGNNVFIAYKTWLAAMPLTGEKSELVIEDGVHIGNFNHIYATQSIIIRKDVLTADKVYISDNLHGYEDINTPIIKQPIVQKKEVEIGEGSWLGENVCVIGASIGKHCVVGANSVVTKDIPDYCVIVGAPAKIVKRYCFEEQRWKKTDHKGNFIE
;
A
#
# COMPACT_ATOMS: atom_id res chain seq x y z
N MET A 1 2.36 36.50 -6.63
CA MET A 1 3.39 36.29 -7.67
C MET A 1 4.40 35.16 -7.37
N ILE A 2 4.55 34.71 -6.11
CA ILE A 2 5.50 33.64 -5.71
C ILE A 2 4.97 32.21 -5.95
N ARG A 3 3.65 32.00 -5.82
CA ARG A 3 3.00 30.68 -5.99
C ARG A 3 3.21 30.00 -7.36
N PRO A 4 3.17 30.72 -8.51
CA PRO A 4 3.41 30.11 -9.82
C PRO A 4 4.85 29.60 -9.98
N LEU A 5 5.83 30.40 -9.54
CA LEU A 5 7.24 30.03 -9.60
C LEU A 5 7.53 28.80 -8.72
N LEU A 6 6.97 28.75 -7.51
CA LEU A 6 7.14 27.60 -6.62
C LEU A 6 6.52 26.32 -7.22
N ARG A 7 5.32 26.41 -7.82
CA ARG A 7 4.71 25.26 -8.54
C ARG A 7 5.57 24.79 -9.71
N TYR A 8 6.17 25.72 -10.45
CA TYR A 8 7.05 25.40 -11.58
C TYR A 8 8.33 24.70 -11.12
N LEU A 9 8.97 25.19 -10.06
CA LEU A 9 10.15 24.56 -9.45
C LEU A 9 9.83 23.16 -8.90
N THR A 10 8.68 22.98 -8.26
CA THR A 10 8.23 21.66 -7.79
C THR A 10 8.03 20.70 -8.96
N ALA A 11 7.39 21.15 -10.05
CA ALA A 11 7.20 20.33 -11.24
C ALA A 11 8.53 19.93 -11.91
N LEU A 12 9.50 20.84 -11.99
CA LEU A 12 10.85 20.55 -12.48
C LEU A 12 11.57 19.52 -11.59
N LYS A 13 11.54 19.71 -10.27
CA LYS A 13 12.14 18.78 -9.31
C LYS A 13 11.52 17.39 -9.41
N LEU A 14 10.19 17.31 -9.53
CA LEU A 14 9.46 16.07 -9.72
C LEU A 14 9.91 15.33 -10.99
N ARG A 15 10.01 16.05 -12.12
CA ARG A 15 10.48 15.49 -13.39
C ARG A 15 11.93 15.02 -13.30
N PHE A 16 12.82 15.82 -12.71
CA PHE A 16 14.22 15.46 -12.56
C PHE A 16 14.41 14.19 -11.73
N ILE A 17 13.75 14.09 -10.57
CA ILE A 17 13.80 12.88 -9.73
C ILE A 17 13.24 11.69 -10.48
N THR A 18 12.09 11.84 -11.15
CA THR A 18 11.51 10.74 -11.95
C THR A 18 12.48 10.26 -13.04
N LEU A 19 13.13 11.19 -13.77
CA LEU A 19 14.11 10.85 -14.80
C LEU A 19 15.34 10.13 -14.24
N LEU A 20 15.79 10.48 -13.03
CA LEU A 20 16.93 9.86 -12.36
C LEU A 20 16.67 8.39 -12.02
N TYR A 21 15.45 8.05 -11.60
CA TYR A 21 15.12 6.71 -11.10
C TYR A 21 14.46 5.79 -12.13
N LYS A 22 13.65 6.31 -13.06
CA LYS A 22 12.74 5.48 -13.90
C LYS A 22 13.42 4.34 -14.66
N TYR A 23 14.69 4.49 -15.06
CA TYR A 23 15.43 3.47 -15.81
C TYR A 23 16.01 2.35 -14.93
N ARG A 24 15.86 2.45 -13.61
CA ARG A 24 16.32 1.45 -12.65
C ARG A 24 15.19 0.51 -12.18
N PHE A 25 13.94 0.91 -12.40
CA PHE A 25 12.78 0.07 -12.11
C PHE A 25 12.70 -1.10 -13.07
N LYS A 26 12.02 -2.19 -12.67
CA LYS A 26 11.66 -3.29 -13.57
C LYS A 26 10.83 -2.79 -14.75
N SER A 27 9.86 -1.95 -14.44
CA SER A 27 9.07 -1.18 -15.41
C SER A 27 8.64 0.16 -14.77
N PHE A 28 8.61 1.21 -15.58
CA PHE A 28 8.12 2.53 -15.14
C PHE A 28 7.43 3.23 -16.29
N ASP A 29 6.11 3.30 -16.19
CA ASP A 29 5.24 3.71 -17.29
C ASP A 29 5.01 5.23 -17.38
N LYS A 30 4.28 5.63 -18.42
CA LYS A 30 4.12 7.03 -18.79
C LYS A 30 3.24 7.77 -17.78
N LYS A 31 3.50 9.08 -17.66
CA LYS A 31 2.73 10.00 -16.79
C LYS A 31 2.74 9.63 -15.31
N SER A 32 3.66 8.76 -14.90
CA SER A 32 3.90 8.44 -13.50
C SER A 32 4.99 9.33 -12.91
N TYR A 33 4.86 9.66 -11.63
CA TYR A 33 5.70 10.64 -10.96
C TYR A 33 6.14 10.17 -9.58
N LEU A 34 7.42 10.42 -9.28
CA LEU A 34 8.04 10.08 -8.00
C LEU A 34 8.51 11.35 -7.29
N HIS A 35 7.88 11.69 -6.17
CA HIS A 35 8.18 12.91 -5.43
C HIS A 35 9.13 12.66 -4.26
N SER A 36 10.45 12.83 -4.47
CA SER A 36 11.46 12.79 -3.39
C SER A 36 11.24 11.63 -2.40
N PRO A 37 11.42 10.36 -2.85
CA PRO A 37 11.23 9.20 -1.98
C PRO A 37 12.22 9.25 -0.83
N LEU A 38 11.85 8.65 0.30
CA LEU A 38 12.76 8.49 1.42
C LEU A 38 13.79 7.41 1.09
N LYS A 39 13.34 6.28 0.55
CA LYS A 39 14.17 5.13 0.22
C LYS A 39 13.50 4.25 -0.83
N ILE A 40 14.30 3.64 -1.71
CA ILE A 40 13.85 2.62 -2.65
C ILE A 40 14.86 1.46 -2.58
N ASP A 41 14.41 0.28 -2.15
CA ASP A 41 15.23 -0.93 -2.04
C ASP A 41 14.72 -2.01 -3.02
N GLY A 42 15.62 -2.72 -3.70
CA GLY A 42 15.26 -3.72 -4.71
C GLY A 42 14.46 -3.13 -5.88
N ILE A 43 14.89 -1.97 -6.36
CA ILE A 43 14.20 -1.19 -7.40
C ILE A 43 13.95 -1.99 -8.69
N GLU A 44 14.87 -2.91 -9.02
CA GLU A 44 14.79 -3.85 -10.14
C GLU A 44 13.65 -4.87 -10.04
N ASN A 45 12.98 -4.94 -8.89
CA ASN A 45 11.83 -5.79 -8.62
C ASN A 45 10.51 -5.01 -8.52
N ILE A 46 10.54 -3.70 -8.77
CA ILE A 46 9.40 -2.81 -8.65
C ILE A 46 8.86 -2.42 -10.02
N GLU A 47 7.56 -2.57 -10.21
CA GLU A 47 6.82 -2.19 -11.41
C GLU A 47 5.86 -1.03 -11.11
N ILE A 48 5.95 0.03 -11.90
CA ILE A 48 5.08 1.21 -11.79
C ILE A 48 4.30 1.37 -13.09
N GLY A 49 2.98 1.25 -13.00
CA GLY A 49 2.03 1.45 -14.09
C GLY A 49 1.88 2.91 -14.50
N ASN A 50 0.88 3.20 -15.33
CA ASN A 50 0.61 4.50 -15.91
C ASN A 50 -0.16 5.41 -14.94
N ASN A 51 0.11 6.72 -15.01
CA ASN A 51 -0.60 7.72 -14.22
C ASN A 51 -0.54 7.46 -12.69
N VAL A 52 0.58 6.91 -12.22
CA VAL A 52 0.82 6.68 -10.80
C VAL A 52 1.47 7.90 -10.16
N PHE A 53 0.97 8.33 -9.00
CA PHE A 53 1.58 9.39 -8.22
C PHE A 53 2.09 8.84 -6.88
N ILE A 54 3.41 8.91 -6.67
CA ILE A 54 4.04 8.54 -5.40
C ILE A 54 4.52 9.81 -4.71
N ALA A 55 3.88 10.14 -3.59
CA ALA A 55 4.12 11.39 -2.88
C ALA A 55 5.38 11.36 -1.98
N TYR A 56 5.57 12.45 -1.25
CA TYR A 56 6.79 12.79 -0.54
C TYR A 56 7.23 11.74 0.47
N LYS A 57 8.54 11.43 0.51
CA LYS A 57 9.15 10.58 1.54
C LYS A 57 8.55 9.18 1.69
N THR A 58 7.99 8.65 0.60
CA THR A 58 7.61 7.24 0.55
C THR A 58 8.84 6.33 0.59
N TRP A 59 8.74 5.20 1.30
CA TRP A 59 9.69 4.10 1.23
C TRP A 59 9.06 2.93 0.48
N LEU A 60 9.63 2.57 -0.67
CA LEU A 60 9.25 1.39 -1.44
C LEU A 60 10.35 0.34 -1.35
N ALA A 61 10.00 -0.91 -1.05
CA ALA A 61 10.97 -1.99 -1.00
C ALA A 61 10.38 -3.27 -1.61
N ALA A 62 11.17 -3.93 -2.47
CA ALA A 62 10.91 -5.27 -2.98
C ALA A 62 12.21 -6.08 -2.85
N MET A 63 12.40 -6.69 -1.68
CA MET A 63 13.66 -7.33 -1.28
C MET A 63 13.42 -8.81 -0.95
N PRO A 64 14.08 -9.77 -1.61
CA PRO A 64 13.84 -11.20 -1.41
C PRO A 64 14.48 -11.71 -0.10
N LEU A 65 13.92 -11.31 1.05
CA LEU A 65 14.44 -11.64 2.38
C LEU A 65 13.87 -12.95 2.94
N THR A 66 12.78 -13.45 2.37
CA THR A 66 12.07 -14.66 2.82
C THR A 66 11.98 -15.73 1.73
N GLY A 67 12.51 -15.46 0.53
CA GLY A 67 12.48 -16.36 -0.62
C GLY A 67 13.49 -15.93 -1.69
N GLU A 68 13.45 -16.56 -2.86
CA GLU A 68 14.40 -16.25 -3.97
C GLU A 68 14.01 -15.00 -4.76
N LYS A 69 12.73 -14.60 -4.71
CA LYS A 69 12.17 -13.51 -5.49
C LYS A 69 11.26 -12.67 -4.63
N SER A 70 11.20 -11.39 -4.98
CA SER A 70 10.27 -10.42 -4.42
C SER A 70 9.71 -9.57 -5.55
N GLU A 71 8.50 -9.08 -5.42
CA GLU A 71 7.94 -8.08 -6.34
C GLU A 71 7.07 -7.05 -5.60
N LEU A 72 7.11 -5.82 -6.10
CA LEU A 72 6.14 -4.78 -5.75
C LEU A 72 5.56 -4.24 -7.05
N VAL A 73 4.26 -4.47 -7.26
CA VAL A 73 3.54 -4.01 -8.44
C VAL A 73 2.57 -2.91 -8.03
N ILE A 74 2.70 -1.74 -8.64
CA ILE A 74 1.78 -0.61 -8.47
C ILE A 74 1.12 -0.35 -9.82
N GLU A 75 -0.15 -0.72 -9.96
CA GLU A 75 -0.87 -0.65 -11.24
C GLU A 75 -1.33 0.78 -11.59
N ASP A 76 -2.02 0.92 -12.73
CA ASP A 76 -2.43 2.21 -13.29
C ASP A 76 -3.32 3.03 -12.34
N GLY A 77 -3.16 4.35 -12.35
CA GLY A 77 -4.04 5.29 -11.65
C GLY A 77 -3.87 5.34 -10.13
N VAL A 78 -2.97 4.53 -9.56
CA VAL A 78 -2.71 4.51 -8.11
C VAL A 78 -2.17 5.85 -7.61
N HIS A 79 -2.69 6.31 -6.48
CA HIS A 79 -2.19 7.48 -5.77
C HIS A 79 -1.71 7.08 -4.37
N ILE A 80 -0.41 7.24 -4.13
CA ILE A 80 0.24 6.95 -2.85
C ILE A 80 0.55 8.25 -2.12
N GLY A 81 -0.04 8.43 -0.93
CA GLY A 81 0.16 9.60 -0.08
C GLY A 81 1.59 9.74 0.48
N ASN A 82 1.82 10.79 1.27
CA ASN A 82 3.15 11.07 1.82
C ASN A 82 3.54 10.06 2.90
N PHE A 83 4.84 9.81 3.07
CA PHE A 83 5.40 8.97 4.13
C PHE A 83 4.84 7.53 4.16
N ASN A 84 4.33 7.04 3.03
CA ASN A 84 3.91 5.66 2.91
C ASN A 84 5.13 4.74 3.01
N HIS A 85 4.97 3.56 3.58
CA HIS A 85 6.03 2.56 3.69
C HIS A 85 5.48 1.21 3.22
N ILE A 86 5.96 0.75 2.06
CA ILE A 86 5.51 -0.48 1.40
C ILE A 86 6.71 -1.39 1.27
N TYR A 87 6.66 -2.55 1.94
CA TYR A 87 7.81 -3.44 2.07
C TYR A 87 7.41 -4.88 1.71
N ALA A 88 7.71 -5.27 0.47
CA ALA A 88 7.48 -6.60 -0.05
C ALA A 88 8.73 -7.47 0.12
N THR A 89 8.60 -8.64 0.76
CA THR A 89 9.64 -9.67 0.76
C THR A 89 9.38 -10.82 -0.20
N GLN A 90 8.13 -11.00 -0.63
CA GLN A 90 7.71 -11.95 -1.65
C GLN A 90 6.81 -11.28 -2.70
N SER A 91 5.65 -10.76 -2.33
CA SER A 91 4.75 -10.10 -3.31
C SER A 91 3.78 -9.15 -2.63
N ILE A 92 3.79 -7.89 -3.09
CA ILE A 92 2.74 -6.90 -2.81
C ILE A 92 2.24 -6.35 -4.14
N ILE A 93 0.94 -6.43 -4.36
CA ILE A 93 0.26 -5.90 -5.54
C ILE A 93 -0.75 -4.83 -5.11
N ILE A 94 -0.57 -3.60 -5.60
CA ILE A 94 -1.52 -2.51 -5.44
C ILE A 94 -2.24 -2.34 -6.78
N ARG A 95 -3.51 -2.74 -6.81
CA ARG A 95 -4.33 -2.75 -8.02
C ARG A 95 -4.72 -1.34 -8.46
N LYS A 96 -5.30 -1.26 -9.66
CA LYS A 96 -5.71 0.00 -10.31
C LYS A 96 -6.54 0.90 -9.40
N ASP A 97 -6.33 2.20 -9.57
CA ASP A 97 -7.13 3.26 -8.94
C ASP A 97 -7.23 3.17 -7.41
N VAL A 98 -6.27 2.50 -6.75
CA VAL A 98 -6.16 2.53 -5.30
C VAL A 98 -5.67 3.89 -4.83
N LEU A 99 -6.30 4.39 -3.77
CA LEU A 99 -5.89 5.62 -3.09
C LEU A 99 -5.37 5.28 -1.70
N THR A 100 -4.17 5.73 -1.36
CA THR A 100 -3.72 5.78 0.04
C THR A 100 -3.64 7.22 0.52
N ALA A 101 -4.03 7.44 1.77
CA ALA A 101 -3.71 8.66 2.48
C ALA A 101 -2.23 8.66 2.93
N ASP A 102 -1.87 9.57 3.81
CA ASP A 102 -0.50 9.66 4.34
C ASP A 102 -0.20 8.55 5.37
N LYS A 103 1.07 8.19 5.50
CA LYS A 103 1.61 7.31 6.55
C LYS A 103 1.01 5.90 6.58
N VAL A 104 0.55 5.38 5.44
CA VAL A 104 0.09 3.99 5.35
C VAL A 104 1.30 3.06 5.31
N TYR A 105 1.24 1.98 6.09
CA TYR A 105 2.22 0.89 6.09
C TYR A 105 1.61 -0.38 5.50
N ILE A 106 2.32 -1.02 4.56
CA ILE A 106 1.90 -2.27 3.92
C ILE A 106 3.09 -3.24 3.91
N SER A 107 2.95 -4.40 4.52
CA SER A 107 3.95 -5.48 4.47
C SER A 107 3.32 -6.86 4.29
N ASP A 108 4.06 -7.77 3.69
CA ASP A 108 3.72 -9.19 3.50
C ASP A 108 4.44 -10.12 4.51
N ASN A 109 5.22 -9.53 5.42
CA ASN A 109 6.12 -10.20 6.35
C ASN A 109 6.10 -9.60 7.77
N LEU A 110 6.78 -10.29 8.67
CA LEU A 110 6.99 -9.94 10.08
C LEU A 110 8.39 -10.38 10.55
N HIS A 111 8.85 -9.88 11.68
CA HIS A 111 9.97 -10.52 12.40
C HIS A 111 9.49 -11.77 13.14
N GLY A 112 10.31 -12.82 13.15
CA GLY A 112 10.13 -13.97 14.03
C GLY A 112 10.23 -13.53 15.49
N TYR A 113 9.38 -14.11 16.33
CA TYR A 113 9.34 -13.84 17.77
C TYR A 113 9.13 -15.10 18.62
N GLU A 114 9.01 -16.28 18.00
CA GLU A 114 8.63 -17.52 18.68
C GLU A 114 9.77 -18.09 19.56
N ASP A 115 11.05 -17.83 19.23
CA ASP A 115 12.17 -18.20 20.11
C ASP A 115 12.37 -17.15 21.20
N ILE A 116 11.92 -17.47 22.41
CA ILE A 116 12.00 -16.57 23.57
C ILE A 116 13.43 -16.35 24.10
N ASN A 117 14.40 -17.18 23.70
CA ASN A 117 15.79 -17.07 24.16
C ASN A 117 16.68 -16.24 23.21
N THR A 118 16.18 -15.95 22.00
CA THR A 118 16.89 -15.17 20.99
C THR A 118 16.26 -13.79 20.86
N PRO A 119 17.01 -12.68 21.07
CA PRO A 119 16.48 -11.33 20.83
C PRO A 119 15.92 -11.17 19.42
N ILE A 120 14.78 -10.48 19.27
CA ILE A 120 14.04 -10.34 17.99
C ILE A 120 14.94 -9.92 16.82
N ILE A 121 15.90 -9.00 17.04
CA ILE A 121 16.82 -8.54 15.98
C ILE A 121 17.71 -9.65 15.39
N LYS A 122 17.91 -10.75 16.13
CA LYS A 122 18.66 -11.93 15.70
C LYS A 122 17.74 -13.03 15.18
N GLN A 123 16.42 -12.86 15.27
CA GLN A 123 15.45 -13.78 14.71
C GLN A 123 15.19 -13.46 13.23
N PRO A 124 14.88 -14.47 12.39
CA PRO A 124 14.68 -14.26 10.96
C PRO A 124 13.44 -13.41 10.67
N ILE A 125 13.41 -12.81 9.49
CA ILE A 125 12.17 -12.31 8.91
C ILE A 125 11.34 -13.53 8.46
N VAL A 126 10.06 -13.51 8.76
CA VAL A 126 9.10 -14.57 8.47
C VAL A 126 8.10 -14.06 7.45
N GLN A 127 7.94 -14.79 6.35
CA GLN A 127 6.88 -14.52 5.39
C GLN A 127 5.52 -14.77 6.05
N LYS A 128 4.62 -13.80 5.98
CA LYS A 128 3.27 -13.96 6.52
C LYS A 128 2.32 -14.45 5.43
N LYS A 129 2.18 -13.65 4.38
CA LYS A 129 1.30 -13.91 3.24
C LYS A 129 1.52 -12.81 2.20
N GLU A 130 1.47 -13.16 0.91
CA GLU A 130 1.35 -12.17 -0.17
C GLU A 130 0.17 -11.22 0.07
N VAL A 131 0.33 -9.96 -0.31
CA VAL A 131 -0.65 -8.90 -0.06
C VAL A 131 -1.15 -8.32 -1.36
N GLU A 132 -2.47 -8.26 -1.50
CA GLU A 132 -3.13 -7.54 -2.58
C GLU A 132 -4.05 -6.45 -2.03
N ILE A 133 -3.96 -5.24 -2.57
CA ILE A 133 -4.92 -4.17 -2.34
C ILE A 133 -5.77 -4.01 -3.59
N GLY A 134 -7.02 -4.42 -3.51
CA GLY A 134 -7.95 -4.54 -4.62
C GLY A 134 -8.38 -3.20 -5.21
N GLU A 135 -8.76 -3.24 -6.49
CA GLU A 135 -9.06 -2.08 -7.33
C GLU A 135 -10.04 -1.09 -6.68
N GLY A 136 -9.76 0.21 -6.82
CA GLY A 136 -10.64 1.28 -6.35
C GLY A 136 -10.82 1.36 -4.83
N SER A 137 -9.98 0.68 -4.05
CA SER A 137 -10.00 0.75 -2.59
C SER A 137 -9.31 2.02 -2.07
N TRP A 138 -9.73 2.45 -0.87
CA TRP A 138 -9.12 3.57 -0.16
C TRP A 138 -8.60 3.16 1.21
N LEU A 139 -7.34 3.49 1.49
CA LEU A 139 -6.69 3.32 2.79
C LEU A 139 -6.53 4.69 3.48
N GLY A 140 -7.20 4.87 4.62
CA GLY A 140 -7.13 6.09 5.43
C GLY A 140 -5.75 6.33 6.06
N GLU A 141 -5.56 7.51 6.65
CA GLU A 141 -4.26 7.90 7.22
C GLU A 141 -3.83 6.93 8.33
N ASN A 142 -2.55 6.60 8.36
CA ASN A 142 -1.95 5.76 9.40
C ASN A 142 -2.54 4.32 9.47
N VAL A 143 -3.07 3.81 8.36
CA VAL A 143 -3.47 2.40 8.21
C VAL A 143 -2.23 1.51 8.15
N CYS A 144 -2.32 0.34 8.78
CA CYS A 144 -1.28 -0.67 8.80
C CYS A 144 -1.85 -1.99 8.26
N VAL A 145 -1.30 -2.50 7.15
CA VAL A 145 -1.65 -3.79 6.55
C VAL A 145 -0.48 -4.75 6.72
N ILE A 146 -0.70 -5.88 7.38
CA ILE A 146 0.36 -6.84 7.71
C ILE A 146 -0.09 -8.25 7.30
N GLY A 147 0.40 -8.73 6.16
CA GLY A 147 0.18 -10.08 5.66
C GLY A 147 -1.30 -10.42 5.44
N ALA A 148 -2.06 -9.47 4.89
CA ALA A 148 -3.50 -9.60 4.62
C ALA A 148 -3.88 -8.88 3.33
N SER A 149 -4.80 -9.47 2.55
CA SER A 149 -5.31 -8.85 1.33
C SER A 149 -6.62 -8.10 1.56
N ILE A 150 -6.84 -7.03 0.80
CA ILE A 150 -8.05 -6.21 0.84
C ILE A 150 -8.71 -6.30 -0.53
N GLY A 151 -9.99 -6.69 -0.59
CA GLY A 151 -10.77 -6.77 -1.83
C GLY A 151 -11.03 -5.42 -2.49
N LYS A 152 -11.68 -5.41 -3.65
CA LYS A 152 -11.97 -4.17 -4.41
C LYS A 152 -13.01 -3.28 -3.72
N HIS A 153 -12.93 -1.98 -3.99
CA HIS A 153 -13.82 -0.94 -3.47
C HIS A 153 -14.01 -0.99 -1.95
N CYS A 154 -12.97 -1.38 -1.21
CA CYS A 154 -12.98 -1.33 0.23
C CYS A 154 -12.62 0.07 0.74
N VAL A 155 -13.14 0.41 1.91
CA VAL A 155 -12.75 1.61 2.66
C VAL A 155 -12.15 1.19 3.99
N VAL A 156 -10.89 1.55 4.21
CA VAL A 156 -10.20 1.31 5.47
C VAL A 156 -10.14 2.62 6.25
N GLY A 157 -10.81 2.68 7.39
CA GLY A 157 -10.77 3.85 8.26
C GLY A 157 -9.37 4.13 8.79
N ALA A 158 -9.06 5.40 9.07
CA ALA A 158 -7.78 5.82 9.61
C ALA A 158 -7.40 5.06 10.91
N ASN A 159 -6.09 4.89 11.14
CA ASN A 159 -5.52 4.15 12.29
C ASN A 159 -5.96 2.67 12.41
N SER A 160 -6.42 2.05 11.32
CA SER A 160 -6.81 0.63 11.35
C SER A 160 -5.61 -0.30 11.15
N VAL A 161 -5.64 -1.47 11.80
CA VAL A 161 -4.61 -2.53 11.65
C VAL A 161 -5.25 -3.77 11.02
N VAL A 162 -4.91 -4.04 9.76
CA VAL A 162 -5.45 -5.13 8.95
C VAL A 162 -4.50 -6.32 8.98
N THR A 163 -4.94 -7.41 9.61
CA THR A 163 -4.17 -8.66 9.77
C THR A 163 -4.90 -9.90 9.25
N LYS A 164 -6.06 -9.72 8.63
CA LYS A 164 -6.87 -10.76 8.02
C LYS A 164 -7.45 -10.26 6.71
N ASP A 165 -7.64 -11.17 5.76
CA ASP A 165 -8.22 -10.83 4.47
C ASP A 165 -9.60 -10.19 4.61
N ILE A 166 -9.86 -9.19 3.78
CA ILE A 166 -11.11 -8.45 3.73
C ILE A 166 -11.75 -8.67 2.35
N PRO A 167 -13.02 -9.11 2.28
CA PRO A 167 -13.70 -9.28 1.00
C PRO A 167 -14.06 -7.94 0.37
N ASP A 168 -14.39 -7.97 -0.92
CA ASP A 168 -14.81 -6.79 -1.68
C ASP A 168 -15.95 -6.01 -1.02
N TYR A 169 -16.02 -4.71 -1.32
CA TYR A 169 -17.11 -3.81 -0.94
C TYR A 169 -17.38 -3.79 0.58
N CYS A 170 -16.31 -3.71 1.36
CA CYS A 170 -16.36 -3.60 2.82
C CYS A 170 -15.88 -2.23 3.31
N VAL A 171 -16.48 -1.75 4.39
CA VAL A 171 -15.91 -0.68 5.23
C VAL A 171 -15.38 -1.33 6.50
N ILE A 172 -14.09 -1.14 6.78
CA ILE A 172 -13.41 -1.72 7.93
C ILE A 172 -12.78 -0.64 8.82
N VAL A 173 -12.79 -0.85 10.13
CA VAL A 173 -12.17 0.07 11.11
C VAL A 173 -11.56 -0.68 12.29
N GLY A 174 -10.59 -0.07 12.95
CA GLY A 174 -10.06 -0.49 14.25
C GLY A 174 -8.77 -1.33 14.19
N ALA A 175 -8.30 -1.76 15.35
CA ALA A 175 -7.07 -2.54 15.52
C ALA A 175 -7.30 -3.67 16.53
N PRO A 176 -7.48 -4.94 16.10
CA PRO A 176 -7.53 -5.39 14.70
C PRO A 176 -8.78 -4.88 13.97
N ALA A 177 -8.64 -4.61 12.67
CA ALA A 177 -9.71 -4.08 11.84
C ALA A 177 -10.87 -5.07 11.73
N LYS A 178 -12.10 -4.55 11.82
CA LYS A 178 -13.35 -5.30 11.69
C LYS A 178 -14.25 -4.66 10.65
N ILE A 179 -15.03 -5.49 9.96
CA ILE A 179 -16.07 -5.02 9.04
C ILE A 179 -17.17 -4.34 9.87
N VAL A 180 -17.53 -3.12 9.47
CA VAL A 180 -18.63 -2.35 10.07
C VAL A 180 -19.74 -2.05 9.07
N LYS A 181 -19.44 -2.09 7.76
CA LYS A 181 -20.42 -2.01 6.70
C LYS A 181 -20.03 -2.87 5.51
N ARG A 182 -21.04 -3.29 4.74
CA ARG A 182 -20.89 -3.87 3.41
C ARG A 182 -21.85 -3.21 2.44
N TYR A 183 -21.49 -3.18 1.15
CA TYR A 183 -22.40 -2.74 0.11
C TYR A 183 -23.45 -3.82 -0.15
N CYS A 184 -24.73 -3.48 0.00
CA CYS A 184 -25.84 -4.35 -0.37
C CYS A 184 -26.25 -4.03 -1.81
N PHE A 185 -26.01 -4.98 -2.72
CA PHE A 185 -26.31 -4.80 -4.14
C PHE A 185 -27.80 -4.76 -4.46
N GLU A 186 -28.61 -5.52 -3.72
CA GLU A 186 -30.07 -5.54 -3.86
C GLU A 186 -30.70 -4.19 -3.51
N GLU A 187 -30.23 -3.57 -2.43
CA GLU A 187 -30.74 -2.28 -1.95
C GLU A 187 -29.92 -1.07 -2.43
N GLN A 188 -28.86 -1.29 -3.21
CA GLN A 188 -27.93 -0.27 -3.72
C GLN A 188 -27.43 0.72 -2.65
N ARG A 189 -27.12 0.22 -1.45
CA ARG A 189 -26.64 1.06 -0.34
C ARG A 189 -25.69 0.33 0.59
N TRP A 190 -24.87 1.09 1.30
CA TRP A 190 -24.06 0.58 2.39
C TRP A 190 -24.93 0.26 3.61
N LYS A 191 -24.89 -0.99 4.08
CA LYS A 191 -25.59 -1.45 5.28
C LYS A 191 -24.59 -1.78 6.38
N LYS A 192 -25.00 -1.59 7.63
CA LYS A 192 -24.22 -2.01 8.79
C LYS A 192 -24.08 -3.53 8.79
N THR A 193 -22.99 -4.00 9.37
CA THR A 193 -22.77 -5.43 9.59
C THR A 193 -22.32 -5.71 11.01
N ASP A 194 -22.45 -6.96 11.44
CA ASP A 194 -21.63 -7.48 12.51
C ASP A 194 -20.14 -7.53 12.08
N HIS A 195 -19.26 -7.89 13.02
CA HIS A 195 -17.82 -7.99 12.75
C HIS A 195 -17.43 -9.17 11.83
N LYS A 196 -18.37 -10.06 11.52
CA LYS A 196 -18.21 -11.17 10.56
C LYS A 196 -18.66 -10.79 9.16
N GLY A 197 -19.26 -9.60 8.98
CA GLY A 197 -19.75 -9.11 7.69
C GLY A 197 -21.19 -9.56 7.37
N ASN A 198 -21.96 -10.05 8.35
CA ASN A 198 -23.38 -10.30 8.17
C ASN A 198 -24.16 -8.99 8.33
N PHE A 199 -25.10 -8.72 7.43
CA PHE A 199 -25.94 -7.53 7.54
C PHE A 199 -26.73 -7.55 8.85
N ILE A 200 -26.75 -6.40 9.53
CA ILE A 200 -27.62 -6.14 10.68
C ILE A 200 -28.63 -5.06 10.30
N GLU A 201 -29.82 -5.12 10.91
CA GLU A 201 -30.93 -4.18 10.66
C GLU A 201 -30.50 -2.71 10.76
#